data_AF-A0A7Z9C1H1-F1
#
_entry.id   AF-A0A7Z9C1H1-F1
#
_cell.length_a   1.000
_cell.length_b   1.000
_cell.length_c   1.000
_cell.angle_alpha   90.00
_cell.angle_beta   90.00
_cell.angle_gamma   90.00
#
_symmetry.space_group_name_H-M   'P 1'
#
loop_
_entity.id
_entity.type
_entity.pdbx_description
1 polymer ?
#
loop_
_entity_poly.entity_id
_entity_poly.type
_entity_poly.pdbx_seq_one_letter_code
_entity_poly.pdbx_strand_id
1 'polypeptide(L)'
;MEPEYATTNDWYKANRPKLKIYRGQWIAYTNQGVISHDRDYDKMKSGIAPSLSSLDYVIERIFESEFVEPIRFYPVRMRTLKAHDWQPKYELIMKSQNAVKVKILVDSGAELSLITKKLGRDLGCAKAEGEINNKAEGVGGSIEYLLR
;
A
#
# COMPACT_ATOMS: atom_id res chain seq x y z
N MET A 1 -39.61 -27.83 15.17
CA MET A 1 -38.61 -28.72 15.78
C MET A 1 -37.27 -28.15 15.37
N GLU A 2 -36.46 -27.68 16.33
CA GLU A 2 -35.08 -27.28 16.03
C GLU A 2 -34.36 -28.51 15.43
N PRO A 3 -33.63 -28.37 14.31
CA PRO A 3 -32.90 -29.49 13.75
C PRO A 3 -31.84 -29.95 14.76
N GLU A 4 -31.92 -31.20 15.18
CA GLU A 4 -30.92 -31.82 16.04
C GLU A 4 -29.76 -32.29 15.14
N TYR A 5 -28.58 -31.67 15.30
CA TYR A 5 -27.41 -31.99 14.49
C TYR A 5 -26.63 -33.13 15.13
N ALA A 6 -26.17 -34.09 14.32
CA ALA A 6 -25.40 -35.23 14.81
C ALA A 6 -24.04 -34.84 15.38
N THR A 7 -23.42 -33.78 14.83
CA THR A 7 -22.11 -33.30 15.28
C THR A 7 -22.09 -31.77 15.40
N THR A 8 -21.15 -31.26 16.22
CA THR A 8 -20.90 -29.82 16.37
C THR A 8 -20.50 -29.16 15.04
N ASN A 9 -19.82 -29.88 14.15
CA ASN A 9 -19.44 -29.38 12.82
C ASN A 9 -20.65 -29.27 11.87
N ASP A 10 -21.60 -30.19 11.95
CA ASP A 10 -22.81 -30.14 11.14
C ASP A 10 -23.69 -28.94 11.55
N TRP A 11 -23.79 -28.69 12.86
CA TRP A 11 -24.44 -27.48 13.38
C TRP A 11 -23.73 -26.22 12.90
N TYR A 12 -22.39 -26.17 12.95
CA TYR A 12 -21.61 -25.03 12.49
C TYR A 12 -21.85 -24.73 11.01
N LYS A 13 -21.77 -25.74 10.13
CA LYS A 13 -21.98 -25.55 8.68
C LYS A 13 -23.37 -25.02 8.36
N ALA A 14 -24.38 -25.47 9.08
CA ALA A 14 -25.76 -25.02 8.89
C ALA A 14 -26.02 -23.62 9.44
N ASN A 15 -25.36 -23.24 10.55
CA ASN A 15 -25.63 -21.99 11.26
C ASN A 15 -24.57 -20.89 11.05
N ARG A 16 -23.46 -21.17 10.34
CA ARG A 16 -22.38 -20.19 10.07
C ARG A 16 -22.85 -18.81 9.62
N PRO A 17 -23.88 -18.63 8.75
CA PRO A 17 -24.29 -17.28 8.33
C PRO A 17 -24.98 -16.51 9.45
N LYS A 18 -25.64 -17.22 10.39
CA LYS A 18 -26.33 -16.65 11.55
C LYS A 18 -25.36 -16.21 12.65
N LEU A 19 -24.16 -16.83 12.72
CA LEU A 19 -23.13 -16.47 13.70
C LEU A 19 -22.60 -15.03 13.55
N LYS A 20 -22.92 -14.36 12.43
CA LYS A 20 -22.61 -12.93 12.22
C LYS A 20 -23.18 -12.01 13.32
N ILE A 21 -24.21 -12.44 14.06
CA ILE A 21 -24.73 -11.67 15.21
C ILE A 21 -23.71 -11.55 16.36
N TYR A 22 -22.77 -12.49 16.45
CA TYR A 22 -21.72 -12.53 17.49
C TYR A 22 -20.40 -11.88 17.05
N ARG A 23 -20.41 -11.07 15.98
CA ARG A 23 -19.21 -10.36 15.50
C ARG A 23 -18.49 -9.62 16.64
N GLY A 24 -17.18 -9.83 16.73
CA GLY A 24 -16.32 -9.28 17.77
C GLY A 24 -16.34 -10.04 19.09
N GLN A 25 -17.00 -11.19 19.16
CA GLN A 25 -17.14 -11.99 20.38
C GLN A 25 -16.50 -13.37 20.23
N TRP A 26 -16.05 -13.91 21.35
CA TRP A 26 -15.83 -15.35 21.52
C TRP A 26 -17.18 -16.02 21.71
N ILE A 27 -17.36 -17.17 21.09
CA ILE A 27 -18.52 -18.04 21.28
C ILE A 27 -18.04 -19.43 21.68
N ALA A 28 -18.80 -20.10 22.53
CA ALA A 28 -18.74 -21.54 22.75
C ALA A 28 -20.04 -22.15 22.25
N TYR A 29 -19.98 -23.23 21.47
CA TYR A 29 -21.16 -23.88 20.89
C TYR A 29 -21.03 -25.40 20.84
N THR A 30 -22.19 -26.05 20.81
CA THR A 30 -22.35 -27.51 20.67
C THR A 30 -23.16 -27.83 19.40
N ASN A 31 -23.48 -29.09 19.19
CA ASN A 31 -24.41 -29.52 18.13
C ASN A 31 -25.85 -29.00 18.34
N GLN A 32 -26.18 -28.42 19.50
CA GLN A 32 -27.50 -27.87 19.80
C GLN A 32 -27.55 -26.34 19.66
N GLY A 33 -26.43 -25.64 19.82
CA GLY A 33 -26.46 -24.17 19.84
C GLY A 33 -25.22 -23.52 20.44
N VAL A 34 -25.22 -22.17 20.41
CA VAL A 34 -24.27 -21.37 21.20
C VAL A 34 -24.65 -21.46 22.68
N ILE A 35 -23.72 -21.87 23.52
CA ILE A 35 -23.91 -22.06 24.97
C ILE A 35 -23.33 -20.91 25.81
N SER A 36 -22.36 -20.16 25.28
CA SER A 36 -21.80 -18.98 25.93
C SER A 36 -21.20 -18.04 24.87
N HIS A 37 -21.25 -16.73 25.10
CA HIS A 37 -20.58 -15.76 24.25
C HIS A 37 -20.23 -14.48 25.03
N ASP A 38 -19.05 -13.90 24.76
CA ASP A 38 -18.64 -12.59 25.29
C ASP A 38 -17.47 -12.03 24.44
N ARG A 39 -17.23 -10.72 24.48
CA ARG A 39 -16.04 -10.11 23.87
C ARG A 39 -14.76 -10.54 24.59
N ASP A 40 -14.84 -10.73 25.90
CA ASP A 40 -13.78 -11.18 26.79
C ASP A 40 -13.77 -12.71 26.87
N TYR A 41 -12.61 -13.31 26.63
CA TYR A 41 -12.46 -14.77 26.59
C TYR A 41 -12.72 -15.42 27.96
N ASP A 42 -12.23 -14.82 29.04
CA ASP A 42 -12.35 -15.40 30.38
C ASP A 42 -13.79 -15.33 30.86
N LYS A 43 -14.51 -14.24 30.54
CA LYS A 43 -15.94 -14.12 30.81
C LYS A 43 -16.76 -15.15 30.04
N MET A 44 -16.51 -15.30 28.74
CA MET A 44 -17.16 -16.33 27.93
C MET A 44 -16.90 -17.72 28.52
N LYS A 45 -15.66 -18.03 28.90
CA LYS A 45 -15.29 -19.34 29.46
C LYS A 45 -15.93 -19.60 30.82
N SER A 46 -16.06 -18.57 31.66
CA SER A 46 -16.74 -18.67 32.96
C SER A 46 -18.25 -18.91 32.84
N GLY A 47 -18.85 -18.53 31.69
CA GLY A 47 -20.26 -18.78 31.38
C GLY A 47 -20.55 -20.22 30.92
N ILE A 48 -19.54 -21.06 30.72
CA ILE A 48 -19.73 -22.46 30.31
C ILE A 48 -20.09 -23.30 31.53
N ALA A 49 -21.15 -24.11 31.41
CA ALA A 49 -21.61 -24.98 32.49
C ALA A 49 -20.49 -25.95 32.93
N PRO A 50 -20.17 -26.05 34.24
CA PRO A 50 -19.10 -26.93 34.75
C PRO A 50 -19.33 -28.43 34.48
N SER A 51 -20.58 -28.81 34.18
CA SER A 51 -20.98 -30.17 33.84
C SER A 51 -20.57 -30.60 32.43
N LEU A 52 -20.18 -29.66 31.57
CA LEU A 52 -19.73 -29.95 30.20
C LEU A 52 -18.23 -30.24 30.20
N SER A 53 -17.86 -31.34 29.55
CA SER A 53 -16.47 -31.65 29.26
C SER A 53 -15.94 -30.70 28.18
N SER A 54 -14.63 -30.48 28.15
CA SER A 54 -13.97 -29.70 27.10
C SER A 54 -14.13 -30.31 25.70
N LEU A 55 -14.55 -31.58 25.61
CA LEU A 55 -14.85 -32.28 24.36
C LEU A 55 -16.28 -32.03 23.86
N ASP A 56 -17.17 -31.48 24.70
CA ASP A 56 -18.59 -31.34 24.39
C ASP A 56 -18.91 -30.05 23.61
N TYR A 57 -17.95 -29.12 23.51
CA TYR A 57 -18.14 -27.82 22.85
C TYR A 57 -16.90 -27.37 22.08
N VAL A 58 -17.13 -26.45 21.14
CA VAL A 58 -16.08 -25.77 20.37
C VAL A 58 -16.11 -24.28 20.72
N ILE A 59 -14.93 -23.69 20.94
CA ILE A 59 -14.76 -22.25 21.11
C ILE A 59 -14.27 -21.64 19.79
N GLU A 60 -14.89 -20.55 19.35
CA GLU A 60 -14.51 -19.81 18.14
C GLU A 60 -14.54 -18.30 18.41
N ARG A 61 -13.63 -17.56 17.78
CA ARG A 61 -13.70 -16.09 17.72
C ARG A 61 -14.40 -15.68 16.44
N ILE A 62 -15.54 -15.00 16.56
CA ILE A 62 -16.19 -14.40 15.40
C ILE A 62 -15.56 -13.03 15.16
N PHE A 63 -14.75 -12.90 14.12
CA PHE A 63 -14.09 -11.64 13.78
C PHE A 63 -15.11 -10.60 13.31
N GLU A 64 -14.89 -9.33 13.67
CA GLU A 64 -15.77 -8.20 13.32
C GLU A 64 -15.85 -7.98 11.80
N SER A 65 -14.77 -8.34 11.10
CA SER A 65 -14.69 -8.38 9.66
C SER A 65 -14.36 -9.79 9.20
N GLU A 66 -15.06 -10.29 8.19
CA GLU A 66 -14.68 -11.51 7.43
C GLU A 66 -13.35 -11.32 6.68
N PHE A 67 -12.89 -10.07 6.62
CA PHE A 67 -11.68 -9.61 5.98
C PHE A 67 -10.89 -8.74 6.96
N VAL A 68 -9.98 -9.34 7.71
CA VAL A 68 -8.64 -8.75 7.61
C VAL A 68 -8.13 -9.39 6.32
N GLU A 69 -8.36 -8.76 5.17
CA GLU A 69 -7.53 -9.12 4.01
C GLU A 69 -6.11 -9.05 4.55
N PRO A 70 -5.33 -10.15 4.55
CA PRO A 70 -3.93 -9.99 4.86
C PRO A 70 -3.46 -8.94 3.88
N ILE A 71 -2.80 -7.88 4.36
CA ILE A 71 -2.10 -6.94 3.51
C ILE A 71 -1.31 -7.81 2.53
N ARG A 72 -1.79 -7.92 1.28
CA ARG A 72 -1.21 -8.82 0.30
C ARG A 72 0.02 -8.10 -0.19
N PHE A 73 1.14 -8.37 0.45
CA PHE A 73 2.44 -7.98 -0.07
C PHE A 73 2.66 -8.76 -1.36
N TYR A 74 2.36 -8.16 -2.50
CA TYR A 74 2.80 -8.67 -3.78
C TYR A 74 4.31 -8.46 -3.85
N PRO A 75 5.13 -9.52 -3.93
CA PRO A 75 6.55 -9.35 -4.16
C PRO A 75 6.72 -8.79 -5.58
N VAL A 76 6.84 -7.47 -5.70
CA VAL A 76 7.29 -6.83 -6.93
C VAL A 76 8.77 -7.16 -7.07
N ARG A 77 9.06 -8.24 -7.80
CA ARG A 77 10.42 -8.52 -8.25
C ARG A 77 10.74 -7.52 -9.36
N MET A 78 11.35 -6.40 -8.99
CA MET A 78 11.99 -5.54 -9.98
C MET A 78 13.13 -6.35 -10.61
N ARG A 79 12.93 -6.81 -11.85
CA ARG A 79 14.05 -7.28 -12.68
C ARG A 79 15.05 -6.13 -12.75
N THR A 80 16.34 -6.48 -12.81
CA THR A 80 17.44 -5.52 -12.97
C THR A 80 17.03 -4.44 -13.97
N LEU A 81 16.89 -3.21 -13.50
CA LEU A 81 16.60 -2.06 -14.34
C LEU A 81 17.79 -1.92 -15.31
N LYS A 82 17.63 -2.41 -16.53
CA LYS A 82 18.57 -2.07 -17.59
C LYS A 82 18.27 -0.64 -18.00
N ALA A 83 19.27 0.23 -17.90
CA ALA A 83 19.23 1.51 -18.58
C ALA A 83 18.95 1.22 -20.06
N HIS A 84 17.81 1.69 -20.55
CA HIS A 84 17.48 1.57 -21.96
C HIS A 84 18.19 2.73 -22.69
N ASP A 85 18.86 2.44 -23.81
CA ASP A 85 19.66 3.45 -24.53
C ASP A 85 18.82 4.59 -25.10
N TRP A 86 17.53 4.33 -25.31
CA TRP A 86 16.59 5.34 -25.77
C TRP A 86 16.34 6.40 -24.69
N GLN A 87 16.54 7.66 -25.07
CA GLN A 87 16.19 8.83 -24.29
C GLN A 87 15.22 9.70 -25.09
N PRO A 88 14.10 10.16 -24.49
CA PRO A 88 13.12 11.02 -25.15
C PRO A 88 13.67 12.44 -25.38
N LYS A 89 14.52 12.61 -26.39
CA LYS A 89 15.16 13.88 -26.74
C LYS A 89 14.48 14.53 -27.93
N TYR A 90 14.05 15.77 -27.78
CA TYR A 90 13.34 16.53 -28.81
C TYR A 90 14.11 17.79 -29.17
N GLU A 91 14.13 18.11 -30.47
CA GLU A 91 14.74 19.34 -30.97
C GLU A 91 13.82 20.52 -30.74
N LEU A 92 14.35 21.59 -30.17
CA LEU A 92 13.65 22.81 -29.81
C LEU A 92 14.47 24.03 -30.24
N ILE A 93 13.80 25.15 -30.52
CA ILE A 93 14.44 26.45 -30.63
C ILE A 93 14.12 27.22 -29.35
N MET A 94 15.10 27.38 -28.48
CA MET A 94 14.98 28.19 -27.28
C MET A 94 15.27 29.65 -27.63
N LYS A 95 14.42 30.57 -27.13
CA LYS A 95 14.55 32.00 -27.38
C LYS A 95 14.58 32.76 -26.05
N SER A 96 15.61 33.56 -25.86
CA SER A 96 15.75 34.55 -24.79
C SER A 96 16.31 35.84 -25.42
N GLN A 97 17.45 36.35 -24.94
CA GLN A 97 18.19 37.43 -25.63
C GLN A 97 18.76 36.93 -26.96
N ASN A 98 19.25 35.68 -26.98
CA ASN A 98 19.65 34.97 -28.18
C ASN A 98 18.71 33.79 -28.46
N ALA A 99 18.75 33.27 -29.69
CA ALA A 99 18.05 32.05 -30.09
C ALA A 99 19.05 30.90 -30.27
N VAL A 100 18.78 29.75 -29.66
CA VAL A 100 19.64 28.55 -29.75
C VAL A 100 18.78 27.34 -30.10
N LYS A 101 19.22 26.59 -31.11
CA LYS A 101 18.61 25.31 -31.49
C LYS A 101 19.30 24.19 -30.72
N VAL A 102 18.54 23.42 -29.95
CA VAL A 102 19.10 22.41 -29.02
C VAL A 102 18.17 21.21 -28.91
N LYS A 103 18.73 20.03 -28.61
CA LYS A 103 17.94 18.86 -28.21
C LYS A 103 17.82 18.80 -26.69
N ILE A 104 16.59 18.72 -26.17
CA ILE A 104 16.31 18.64 -24.73
C ILE A 104 15.66 17.30 -24.39
N LEU A 105 16.03 16.77 -23.22
CA LEU A 105 15.44 15.57 -22.63
C LEU A 105 14.08 15.89 -22.02
N VAL A 106 13.05 15.12 -22.38
CA VAL A 106 11.76 15.16 -21.70
C VAL A 106 11.79 14.15 -20.55
N ASP A 107 11.89 14.66 -19.33
CA ASP A 107 11.96 13.85 -18.12
C ASP A 107 10.68 14.08 -17.29
N SER A 108 9.78 13.10 -17.29
CA SER A 108 8.54 13.18 -16.50
C SER A 108 8.78 13.09 -14.99
N GLY A 109 9.97 12.68 -14.56
CA GLY A 109 10.38 12.67 -13.16
C GLY A 109 11.00 13.99 -12.68
N ALA A 110 11.25 14.94 -13.59
CA ALA A 110 11.82 16.22 -13.21
C ALA A 110 10.76 17.14 -12.60
N GLU A 111 11.02 17.64 -11.38
CA GLU A 111 10.16 18.62 -10.70
C GLU A 111 10.16 19.99 -11.39
N LEU A 112 11.27 20.33 -12.06
CA LEU A 112 11.46 21.60 -12.73
C LEU A 112 12.33 21.45 -13.98
N SER A 113 12.07 22.31 -14.97
CA SER A 113 12.85 22.35 -16.21
C SER A 113 14.20 23.02 -15.97
N LEU A 114 15.28 22.36 -16.39
CA LEU A 114 16.65 22.86 -16.22
C LEU A 114 17.36 22.97 -17.56
N ILE A 115 18.17 24.02 -17.67
CA ILE A 115 19.21 24.14 -18.69
C ILE A 115 20.57 24.25 -18.02
N THR A 116 21.59 23.78 -18.73
CA THR A 116 22.97 23.93 -18.24
C THR A 116 23.35 25.41 -18.18
N LYS A 117 24.24 25.76 -17.25
CA LYS A 117 24.82 27.10 -17.17
C LYS A 117 25.48 27.55 -18.48
N LYS A 118 26.02 26.64 -19.29
CA LYS A 118 26.61 26.95 -20.60
C LYS A 118 25.53 27.39 -21.58
N LEU A 119 24.44 26.62 -21.69
CA LEU A 119 23.30 26.97 -22.54
C LEU A 119 22.63 28.29 -22.09
N GLY A 120 22.57 28.55 -20.78
CA GLY A 120 22.12 29.85 -20.26
C GLY A 120 22.97 31.01 -20.79
N ARG A 121 24.30 30.87 -20.83
CA ARG A 121 25.19 31.89 -21.42
C ARG A 121 24.97 32.06 -22.91
N ASP A 122 24.79 30.96 -23.65
CA ASP A 122 24.52 31.00 -25.09
C ASP A 122 23.19 31.73 -25.39
N LEU A 123 22.20 31.60 -24.50
CA LEU A 123 20.93 32.32 -24.53
C LEU A 123 21.03 33.79 -24.10
N GLY A 124 22.21 34.25 -23.67
CA GLY A 124 22.48 35.62 -23.23
C GLY A 124 22.34 35.86 -21.72
N CYS A 125 22.11 34.83 -20.91
CA CYS A 125 22.06 34.98 -19.46
C CYS A 125 23.48 35.15 -18.89
N ALA A 126 23.71 36.24 -18.16
CA ALA A 126 24.98 36.49 -17.46
C ALA A 126 24.84 36.17 -15.97
N LYS A 127 25.92 35.67 -15.36
CA LYS A 127 26.04 35.50 -13.90
C LYS A 127 26.36 36.85 -13.25
N ALA A 128 25.60 37.26 -12.24
CA ALA A 128 25.92 38.44 -11.44
C ALA A 128 27.00 38.12 -10.40
N GLU A 129 27.74 39.15 -9.98
CA GLU A 129 28.75 39.02 -8.93
C GLU A 129 28.11 38.54 -7.62
N GLY A 130 28.74 37.58 -6.94
CA GLY A 130 28.23 37.00 -5.69
C GLY A 130 27.20 35.87 -5.86
N GLU A 131 26.64 35.63 -7.04
CA GLU A 131 25.72 34.50 -7.23
C GLU A 131 26.45 33.15 -7.07
N ILE A 132 25.76 32.13 -6.56
CA ILE A 132 26.31 30.79 -6.36
C ILE A 132 25.74 29.84 -7.43
N ASN A 133 26.61 29.02 -8.05
CA ASN A 133 26.12 28.01 -8.98
C ASN A 133 25.46 26.89 -8.17
N ASN A 134 24.21 26.57 -8.50
CA ASN A 134 23.52 25.42 -7.96
C ASN A 134 23.87 24.16 -8.76
N LYS A 135 23.65 23.00 -8.14
CA LYS A 135 23.79 21.69 -8.77
C LYS A 135 22.46 20.95 -8.67
N ALA A 136 22.11 20.25 -9.74
CA ALA A 136 20.98 19.32 -9.78
C ALA A 136 21.47 17.98 -10.32
N GLU A 137 20.87 16.89 -9.85
CA GLU A 137 21.09 15.55 -10.40
C GLU A 137 19.90 15.19 -11.31
N GLY A 138 20.20 14.68 -12.50
CA GLY A 138 19.18 14.17 -13.42
C GLY A 138 19.62 12.86 -14.07
N VAL A 139 18.81 12.35 -15.00
CA VAL A 139 19.07 11.09 -15.71
C VAL A 139 20.45 11.06 -16.40
N GLY A 140 20.97 12.23 -16.80
CA GLY A 140 22.28 12.39 -17.45
C GLY A 140 23.45 12.69 -16.51
N GLY A 141 23.23 12.67 -15.18
CA GLY A 141 24.21 13.08 -14.16
C GLY A 141 24.03 14.51 -13.67
N SER A 142 25.10 15.06 -13.11
CA SER A 142 25.11 16.37 -12.44
C SER A 142 25.11 17.53 -13.43
N ILE A 143 24.20 18.49 -13.22
CA ILE A 143 24.04 19.70 -14.03
C ILE A 143 24.26 20.92 -13.14
N GLU A 144 25.16 21.81 -13.55
CA GLU A 144 25.30 23.14 -12.95
C GLU A 144 24.32 24.14 -13.58
N TYR A 145 23.63 24.91 -12.74
CA TYR A 145 22.68 25.93 -13.17
C TYR A 145 22.69 27.16 -12.24
N LEU A 146 21.98 28.21 -12.65
CA LEU A 146 21.68 29.39 -11.84
C LEU A 146 20.17 29.63 -11.91
N LEU A 147 19.57 30.03 -10.80
CA LEU A 147 18.17 30.48 -10.79
C LEU A 147 18.10 31.86 -11.45
N ARG A 148 17.11 32.05 -12.30
CA ARG A 148 16.85 33.28 -13.06
C ARG A 148 15.37 33.62 -12.94
#